data_AF-A0A923AX91-F1
#
_entry.id   AF-A0A923AX91-F1
#
_cell.length_a   1.000
_cell.length_b   1.000
_cell.length_c   1.000
_cell.angle_alpha   90.00
_cell.angle_beta   90.00
_cell.angle_gamma   90.00
#
_symmetry.space_group_name_H-M   'P 1'
#
loop_
_entity.id
_entity.type
_entity.pdbx_description
1 polymer ?
#
loop_
_entity_poly.entity_id
_entity_poly.type
_entity_poly.pdbx_seq_one_letter_code
_entity_poly.pdbx_strand_id
1 'polypeptide(L)' 'MAPTLKRVLIVDPNGTAAKLLAESLKGLGVGEVVHRAEGRVALDACRDFEPTLIFTEYKGPNLDGE' A
#
# COMPACT_ATOMS: atom_id res chain seq x y z
N MET A 1 -16.77 -7.72 14.57
CA MET A 1 -16.27 -8.45 13.37
C MET A 1 -14.77 -8.28 13.32
N ALA A 2 -14.02 -9.34 13.05
CA ALA A 2 -12.58 -9.20 12.79
C ALA A 2 -12.38 -8.49 11.45
N PRO A 3 -11.34 -7.64 11.30
CA PRO A 3 -11.08 -6.96 10.04
C PRO A 3 -10.84 -7.99 8.93
N THR A 4 -11.56 -7.82 7.81
CA THR A 4 -11.45 -8.70 6.62
C THR A 4 -10.14 -8.47 5.87
N LEU A 5 -9.59 -7.26 5.95
CA LEU A 5 -8.28 -6.88 5.42
C LEU A 5 -7.33 -6.58 6.57
N LYS A 6 -6.29 -7.41 6.72
CA LYS A 6 -5.35 -7.33 7.87
C LYS A 6 -4.09 -6.54 7.57
N ARG A 7 -3.54 -6.67 6.36
CA ARG A 7 -2.23 -6.11 5.98
C ARG A 7 -2.30 -5.57 4.56
N VAL A 8 -2.19 -4.25 4.40
CA VAL A 8 -2.28 -3.57 3.10
C VAL A 8 -0.98 -2.82 2.82
N LEU A 9 -0.42 -3.03 1.64
CA LEU A 9 0.74 -2.28 1.15
C LEU A 9 0.28 -1.25 0.11
N ILE A 10 0.72 -0.01 0.25
CA ILE A 10 0.53 1.07 -0.72
C ILE A 10 1.89 1.36 -1.36
N VAL A 11 1.95 1.33 -2.69
CA VAL A 11 3.13 1.62 -3.49
C VAL A 11 2.82 2.80 -4.40
N ASP A 12 3.19 4.00 -3.96
CA ASP A 12 2.81 5.25 -4.64
C ASP A 12 3.88 6.33 -4.38
N PRO A 13 4.52 6.90 -5.43
CA PRO A 13 5.52 7.95 -5.26
C PRO A 13 4.92 9.25 -4.70
N ASN A 14 3.61 9.47 -4.83
CA ASN A 14 2.90 10.61 -4.27
C ASN A 14 2.50 10.34 -2.82
N GLY A 15 3.35 10.78 -1.88
CA GLY A 15 3.10 10.62 -0.44
C GLY A 15 1.79 11.25 0.05
N THR A 16 1.26 12.28 -0.61
CA THR A 16 -0.03 12.88 -0.26
C THR A 16 -1.20 11.97 -0.63
N ALA A 17 -1.17 11.39 -1.84
CA ALA A 17 -2.16 10.42 -2.27
C ALA A 17 -2.13 9.15 -1.41
N ALA A 18 -0.93 8.62 -1.14
CA ALA A 18 -0.74 7.48 -0.26
C ALA A 18 -1.28 7.73 1.16
N LYS A 19 -1.05 8.91 1.72
CA LYS A 19 -1.58 9.30 3.03
C LYS A 19 -3.10 9.34 3.03
N LEU A 20 -3.73 9.96 2.03
CA LEU A 20 -5.19 10.01 1.91
C LEU A 20 -5.80 8.60 1.82
N LEU A 21 -5.19 7.72 1.03
CA LEU A 21 -5.61 6.34 0.91
C LEU A 21 -5.45 5.58 2.23
N ALA A 22 -4.33 5.75 2.93
CA ALA A 22 -4.10 5.12 4.22
C ALA A 22 -5.14 5.54 5.28
N GLU A 23 -5.48 6.83 5.36
CA GLU A 23 -6.54 7.31 6.27
C GLU A 23 -7.92 6.73 5.90
N SER A 24 -8.19 6.59 4.60
CA SER A 24 -9.44 5.97 4.12
C SER A 24 -9.52 4.49 4.52
N LEU A 25 -8.42 3.73 4.37
CA LEU A 25 -8.33 2.32 4.76
C LEU A 25 -8.46 2.12 6.28
N LYS A 26 -7.88 3.02 7.08
CA LYS A 26 -8.09 3.03 8.54
C LYS A 26 -9.57 3.19 8.89
N GLY A 27 -10.28 4.09 8.20
CA GLY A 27 -11.72 4.29 8.37
C GLY A 27 -12.56 3.05 8.04
N LEU A 28 -12.07 2.17 7.16
CA LEU A 28 -12.69 0.89 6.81
C LEU A 28 -12.34 -0.25 7.78
N GLY A 29 -11.54 0.02 8.82
CA GLY A 29 -11.12 -0.97 9.80
C GLY A 29 -10.03 -1.91 9.31
N VAL A 30 -9.22 -1.50 8.34
CA VAL A 30 -8.01 -2.27 7.96
C VAL A 30 -7.06 -2.35 9.16
N GLY A 31 -6.43 -3.51 9.36
CA GLY A 31 -5.51 -3.74 10.48
C GLY A 31 -4.23 -2.87 10.39
N GLU A 32 -3.34 -3.22 9.48
CA GLU A 32 -2.06 -2.54 9.28
C GLU A 32 -1.89 -2.07 7.84
N VAL A 33 -1.40 -0.84 7.67
CA VAL A 33 -1.16 -0.21 6.37
C VAL A 33 0.29 0.27 6.32
N VAL A 34 1.05 -0.19 5.31
CA VAL A 34 2.43 0.22 5.06
C VAL A 34 2.50 0.96 3.73
N HIS A 35 3.27 2.04 3.66
CA HIS A 35 3.52 2.79 2.42
C HIS A 35 4.98 2.67 1.98
N ARG A 36 5.20 2.54 0.67
CA ARG A 36 6.48 2.66 -0.01
C ARG A 36 6.33 3.56 -1.25
N ALA A 37 7.31 4.41 -1.51
CA ALA A 37 7.29 5.30 -2.66
C ALA A 37 7.79 4.63 -3.96
N GLU A 38 8.49 3.50 -3.84
CA GLU A 38 9.23 2.86 -4.93
C GLU A 38 8.99 1.35 -4.96
N GLY A 39 8.86 0.80 -6.17
CA GLY A 39 8.56 -0.61 -6.38
C GLY A 39 9.63 -1.55 -5.84
N ARG A 40 10.91 -1.19 -5.94
CA ARG A 40 12.01 -2.02 -5.42
C ARG A 40 11.90 -2.23 -3.91
N VAL A 41 11.65 -1.15 -3.17
CA VAL A 41 11.48 -1.22 -1.70
C VAL A 41 10.15 -1.90 -1.34
N ALA A 42 9.13 -1.80 -2.20
CA ALA A 42 7.87 -2.52 -2.04
C ALA A 42 8.03 -4.04 -2.18
N LEU A 43 8.87 -4.52 -3.11
CA LEU A 43 9.16 -5.95 -3.26
C LEU A 43 9.82 -6.54 -2.01
N ASP A 44 10.77 -5.82 -1.41
CA ASP A 44 11.37 -6.22 -0.13
C ASP A 44 10.31 -6.24 0.99
N ALA A 45 9.45 -5.20 1.04
CA ALA A 45 8.36 -5.13 2.00
C ALA A 45 7.36 -6.29 1.86
N CYS A 46 7.11 -6.81 0.66
CA CYS A 46 6.23 -7.96 0.47
C CYS A 46 6.69 -9.20 1.24
N ARG A 47 8.02 -9.42 1.37
CA ARG A 47 8.58 -10.60 2.05
C ARG A 47 8.42 -10.50 3.57
N ASP A 48 8.64 -9.31 4.13
CA ASP A 48 8.61 -9.10 5.57
C ASP A 48 7.18 -8.85 6.10
N PHE A 49 6.35 -8.21 5.28
CA PHE A 49 5.02 -7.74 5.69
C PHE A 49 3.89 -8.69 5.28
N GLU A 50 4.09 -9.54 4.27
CA GLU A 50 3.07 -10.45 3.73
C GLU A 50 1.69 -9.77 3.51
N PRO A 51 1.63 -8.71 2.67
CA PRO A 51 0.38 -7.99 2.43
C PRO A 51 -0.66 -8.91 1.76
N THR A 52 -1.93 -8.74 2.15
CA THR A 52 -3.07 -9.43 1.54
C THR A 52 -3.71 -8.63 0.40
N LEU A 53 -3.36 -7.35 0.30
CA LEU A 53 -3.78 -6.43 -0.76
C LEU A 53 -2.66 -5.41 -1.00
N ILE A 54 -2.36 -5.14 -2.25
CA ILE A 54 -1.36 -4.14 -2.67
C ILE A 54 -2.08 -3.11 -3.55
N PHE A 55 -1.98 -1.83 -3.18
CA PHE A 55 -2.31 -0.71 -4.04
C PHE A 55 -1.02 -0.25 -4.72
N THR A 56 -1.03 -0.13 -6.04
CA THR A 56 0.09 0.38 -6.82
C THR A 56 -0.37 1.60 -7.61
N GLU A 57 0.48 2.61 -7.73
CA GLU A 57 0.27 3.69 -8.71
C GLU A 57 0.16 3.07 -10.11
N TYR A 58 -0.82 3.53 -10.88
CA TYR A 58 -1.10 3.04 -12.23
C TYR A 58 -0.06 3.56 -13.22
N LYS A 59 0.38 4.82 -13.09
CA LYS A 59 1.38 5.42 -13.99
C LYS A 59 2.41 6.26 -13.24
N GLY A 60 3.68 5.97 -13.43
CA GLY A 60 4.78 6.77 -12.90
C GLY A 60 6.14 6.43 -13.51
N PRO A 61 7.15 7.32 -13.37
CA PRO A 61 8.45 7.14 -14.00
C PRO A 61 9.23 5.91 -13.53
N ASN A 62 8.93 5.39 -12.34
CA ASN A 62 9.64 4.28 -11.70
C ASN A 62 8.71 3.15 -11.23
N LEU A 63 7.41 3.22 -11.57
CA LEU A 63 6.39 2.24 -11.21
C LEU A 63 5.37 2.20 -12.36
N ASP A 64 5.45 1.15 -13.18
CA ASP A 64 4.45 0.85 -14.19
C ASP A 64 3.56 -0.25 -13.63
N GLY A 65 2.33 0.14 -13.27
CA GLY A 65 1.34 -0.75 -12.67
C GLY A 65 0.44 -1.43 -13.69
N GLU A 66 0.70 -1.25 -14.99
CA GLU A 66 0.03 -1.95 -16.09
C GLU A 66 0.42 -3.44 -16.18
#